data_AF-A0A9J7ZKS7-F1
#
_entry.id   AF-A0A9J7ZKS7-F1
#
_cell.length_a   1.000
_cell.length_b   1.000
_cell.length_c   1.000
_cell.angle_alpha   90.00
_cell.angle_beta   90.00
_cell.angle_gamma   90.00
#
_symmetry.space_group_name_H-M   'P 1'
#
loop_
_entity.id
_entity.type
_entity.pdbx_description
1 polymer ?
#
loop_
_entity_poly.entity_id
_entity_poly.type
_entity_poly.pdbx_seq_one_letter_code
_entity_poly.pdbx_strand_id
1 'polypeptide(L)'
;MQLCSNMAKAVICVLLASLFACCRSAPVAFHGGSDVICPLTVKILDAVKGTPAGNIALDVYRQDQGGTWEKIASGKVDMMGEVHNLITEEEFTPGVYRVEFDTKAYWKAEGRTPFHQVADMETLHTNAVSTSMTSSFAAQSQLQANNQCCHFLHKSRRKKKHLEQTQRDFQQRIQLREKDLQELREVVKTHKRSAKEAVQDTERNFTELMRLIERNRSEVTQLIRDQEKAAVSRAEEHMKQLEQEIDDLRRRDTELEKLLQTDDHIHFLLSVESCSVPPQTMYVPRITPDSHLLYEDVGKSVLLLKKRVEGFCKEVIGKISCTVPYIEIISTSEERIQSPQKQSWGTIPGSPSGRPQKAWSQSRSLSDSKYWHFTE
;
A
#
# COMPACT_ATOMS: atom_id res chain seq x y z
N MET A 1 -1.21 -7.13 41.20
CA MET A 1 -2.65 -6.86 40.98
C MET A 1 -3.54 -7.46 42.10
N GLN A 2 -3.09 -7.45 43.37
CA GLN A 2 -3.88 -7.98 44.50
C GLN A 2 -4.49 -6.88 45.39
N LEU A 3 -4.20 -5.59 45.10
CA LEU A 3 -4.69 -4.44 45.87
C LEU A 3 -5.98 -3.80 45.31
N CYS A 4 -6.37 -4.09 44.06
CA CYS A 4 -7.64 -3.57 43.50
C CYS A 4 -8.88 -4.44 43.81
N SER A 5 -8.70 -5.65 44.34
CA SER A 5 -9.82 -6.57 44.66
C SER A 5 -10.49 -6.25 46.00
N ASN A 6 -9.75 -5.67 46.95
CA ASN A 6 -10.27 -5.38 48.29
C ASN A 6 -11.05 -4.05 48.37
N MET A 7 -10.82 -3.10 47.46
CA MET A 7 -11.63 -1.86 47.41
C MET A 7 -13.01 -2.07 46.78
N ALA A 8 -13.18 -3.06 45.91
CA ALA A 8 -14.49 -3.37 45.31
C ALA A 8 -15.47 -4.04 46.29
N LYS A 9 -14.96 -4.78 47.28
CA LYS A 9 -15.79 -5.44 48.30
C LYS A 9 -16.25 -4.47 49.41
N ALA A 10 -15.46 -3.45 49.74
CA ALA A 10 -15.82 -2.44 50.73
C ALA A 10 -16.94 -1.49 50.24
N VAL A 11 -16.99 -1.17 48.94
CA VAL A 11 -18.02 -0.28 48.36
C VAL A 11 -19.39 -0.96 48.24
N ILE A 12 -19.41 -2.29 48.06
CA ILE A 12 -20.67 -3.06 47.98
C ILE A 12 -21.33 -3.24 49.36
N CYS A 13 -20.54 -3.28 50.45
CA CYS A 13 -21.09 -3.34 51.82
C CYS A 13 -21.66 -2.00 52.33
N VAL A 14 -21.23 -0.86 51.79
CA VAL A 14 -21.77 0.46 52.18
C VAL A 14 -23.10 0.77 51.47
N LEU A 15 -23.34 0.21 50.28
CA LEU A 15 -24.57 0.45 49.51
C LEU A 15 -25.77 -0.44 49.90
N LEU A 16 -25.55 -1.52 50.68
CA LEU A 16 -26.63 -2.37 51.19
C LEU A 16 -27.13 -1.99 52.60
N ALA A 17 -26.45 -1.07 53.28
CA ALA A 17 -26.86 -0.54 54.59
C ALA A 17 -27.76 0.71 54.51
N SER A 18 -27.98 1.28 53.32
CA SER A 18 -28.76 2.52 53.12
C SER A 18 -30.24 2.29 52.83
N LEU A 19 -30.70 1.03 52.82
CA LEU A 19 -32.07 0.64 52.47
C LEU A 19 -32.98 0.38 53.69
N PHE A 20 -32.55 0.75 54.91
CA PHE A 20 -33.33 0.52 56.14
C PHE A 20 -33.63 1.78 56.97
N ALA A 21 -33.48 2.99 56.41
CA ALA A 21 -33.78 4.21 57.15
C ALA A 21 -34.42 5.28 56.25
N CYS A 22 -35.74 5.19 56.03
CA CYS A 22 -36.66 6.33 55.99
C CYS A 22 -38.11 5.87 55.74
N CYS A 23 -38.69 5.13 56.70
CA CYS A 23 -40.14 5.21 56.92
C CYS A 23 -40.38 6.41 57.83
N ARG A 24 -40.53 7.60 57.25
CA ARG A 24 -41.12 8.75 57.93
C ARG A 24 -42.38 9.13 57.18
N SER A 25 -43.50 8.69 57.73
CA SER A 25 -44.85 9.14 57.40
C SER A 25 -44.89 10.66 57.58
N ALA A 26 -45.01 11.41 56.49
CA ALA A 26 -45.32 12.83 56.57
C ALA A 26 -46.80 12.99 56.96
N PRO A 27 -47.15 13.90 57.89
CA PRO A 27 -48.52 14.11 58.30
C PRO A 27 -49.33 14.74 57.17
N VAL A 28 -50.51 14.19 56.92
CA VAL A 28 -51.53 14.73 56.03
C VAL A 28 -52.03 16.04 56.63
N ALA A 29 -51.84 17.14 55.90
CA ALA A 29 -52.42 18.43 56.25
C ALA A 29 -53.93 18.37 56.01
N PHE A 30 -54.69 18.31 57.09
CA PHE A 30 -56.13 18.52 57.11
C PHE A 30 -56.42 19.98 56.75
N HIS A 31 -57.15 20.21 55.67
CA HIS A 31 -57.87 21.46 55.45
C HIS A 31 -59.35 21.12 55.39
N GLY A 32 -60.08 21.56 56.41
CA GLY A 32 -61.52 21.43 56.50
C GLY A 32 -62.25 22.53 55.75
N GLY A 33 -63.53 22.25 55.47
CA GLY A 33 -64.54 23.29 55.25
C GLY A 33 -65.19 23.31 53.87
N SER A 34 -65.91 22.24 53.51
CA SER A 34 -67.06 22.17 52.59
C SER A 34 -67.08 20.75 52.00
N ASP A 35 -68.03 19.91 52.41
CA ASP A 35 -68.28 18.58 51.82
C ASP A 35 -68.76 18.73 50.36
N VAL A 36 -67.82 19.02 49.44
CA VAL A 36 -68.01 18.75 48.01
C VAL A 36 -67.37 17.39 47.78
N ILE A 37 -68.18 16.34 47.87
CA ILE A 37 -67.77 15.01 47.42
C ILE A 37 -67.43 15.17 45.93
N CYS A 38 -66.15 15.07 45.57
CA CYS A 38 -65.70 15.11 44.18
C CYS A 38 -66.00 13.74 43.55
N PRO A 39 -67.04 13.57 42.74
CA PRO A 39 -67.52 12.25 42.32
C PRO A 39 -66.50 11.52 41.42
N LEU A 40 -65.67 12.28 40.68
CA LEU A 40 -64.54 11.77 39.92
C LEU A 40 -63.27 12.56 40.26
N THR A 41 -62.27 11.85 40.80
CA THR A 41 -60.92 12.37 41.04
C THR A 41 -59.93 11.62 40.17
N VAL A 42 -59.05 12.33 39.47
CA VAL A 42 -58.00 11.72 38.65
C VAL A 42 -56.64 12.09 39.20
N LYS A 43 -55.78 11.09 39.39
CA LYS A 43 -54.40 11.25 39.85
C LYS A 43 -53.44 10.62 38.85
N ILE A 44 -52.44 11.37 38.40
CA ILE A 44 -51.45 10.91 37.42
C ILE A 44 -50.05 11.01 38.02
N LEU A 45 -49.31 9.91 37.96
CA LEU A 45 -47.93 9.80 38.41
C LEU A 45 -47.02 9.47 37.23
N ASP A 46 -45.90 10.18 37.09
CA ASP A 46 -44.82 9.77 36.21
C ASP A 46 -44.00 8.69 36.92
N ALA A 47 -44.26 7.42 36.60
CA ALA A 47 -43.57 6.29 37.20
C ALA A 47 -42.06 6.23 36.88
N VAL A 48 -41.60 6.93 35.83
CA VAL A 48 -40.17 6.98 35.46
C VAL A 48 -39.43 7.99 36.33
N LYS A 49 -40.07 9.11 36.66
CA LYS A 49 -39.50 10.16 37.53
C LYS A 49 -39.79 9.95 39.01
N GLY A 50 -40.84 9.19 39.33
CA GLY A 50 -41.36 9.08 40.70
C GLY A 50 -42.03 10.36 41.20
N THR A 51 -42.43 11.25 40.30
CA THR A 51 -43.05 12.55 40.62
C THR A 51 -44.45 12.65 40.00
N PRO A 52 -45.37 13.43 40.59
CA PRO A 52 -46.68 13.66 39.97
C PRO A 52 -46.57 14.25 38.56
N ALA A 53 -47.44 13.82 37.64
CA ALA A 53 -47.41 14.24 36.26
C ALA A 53 -48.41 15.38 36.02
N GLY A 54 -47.93 16.62 36.17
CA GLY A 54 -48.78 17.80 36.03
C GLY A 54 -48.91 18.34 34.61
N ASN A 55 -49.84 19.29 34.42
CA ASN A 55 -50.13 19.97 33.15
C ASN A 55 -50.67 19.08 32.01
N ILE A 56 -51.16 17.89 32.33
CA ILE A 56 -51.75 16.98 31.34
C ILE A 56 -53.22 17.38 31.11
N ALA A 57 -53.59 17.64 29.86
CA ALA A 57 -54.99 17.84 29.49
C ALA A 57 -55.70 16.47 29.40
N LEU A 58 -56.96 16.43 29.82
CA LEU A 58 -57.79 15.23 29.73
C LEU A 58 -59.23 15.54 29.36
N ASP A 59 -59.88 14.55 28.74
CA ASP A 59 -61.28 14.56 28.38
C ASP A 59 -61.97 13.35 29.02
N VAL A 60 -63.18 13.55 29.55
CA VAL A 60 -64.01 12.49 30.11
C VAL A 60 -65.20 12.24 29.19
N TYR A 61 -65.41 10.98 28.88
CA TYR A 61 -66.49 10.49 28.04
C TYR A 61 -67.39 9.54 28.84
N ARG A 62 -68.66 9.47 28.49
CA ARG A 62 -69.62 8.47 28.99
C ARG A 62 -70.18 7.66 27.83
N GLN A 63 -70.35 6.36 28.03
CA GLN A 63 -70.93 5.48 27.03
C GLN A 63 -72.46 5.54 27.09
N ASP A 64 -73.10 5.73 25.93
CA ASP A 64 -74.56 5.66 25.81
C ASP A 64 -75.07 4.20 25.73
N GLN A 65 -76.39 4.01 25.71
CA GLN A 65 -77.01 2.67 25.61
C GLN A 65 -76.73 1.95 24.27
N GLY A 66 -76.25 2.68 23.26
CA GLY A 66 -75.86 2.16 21.94
C GLY A 66 -74.37 1.87 21.80
N GLY A 67 -73.56 2.11 22.84
CA GLY A 67 -72.12 1.90 22.85
C GLY A 67 -71.28 3.08 22.33
N THR A 68 -71.90 4.22 22.01
CA THR A 68 -71.22 5.43 21.54
C THR A 68 -70.67 6.23 22.70
N TRP A 69 -69.49 6.85 22.51
CA TRP A 69 -68.85 7.69 23.52
C TRP A 69 -69.25 9.15 23.34
N GLU A 70 -69.89 9.72 24.35
CA GLU A 70 -70.23 11.14 24.42
C GLU A 70 -69.25 11.84 25.36
N LYS A 71 -68.67 12.96 24.92
CA LYS A 71 -67.78 13.77 25.77
C LYS A 71 -68.62 14.56 26.77
N ILE A 72 -68.35 14.36 28.05
CA ILE A 72 -69.13 14.97 29.13
C ILE A 72 -68.33 15.99 29.95
N ALA A 73 -67.00 15.92 29.94
CA ALA A 73 -66.15 16.89 30.63
C ALA A 73 -64.76 17.01 30.01
N SER A 74 -64.08 18.10 30.35
CA SER A 74 -62.66 18.33 30.06
C SER A 74 -61.99 18.90 31.29
N GLY A 75 -60.72 18.56 31.50
CA GLY A 75 -59.94 19.07 32.60
C GLY A 75 -58.46 19.18 32.27
N LYS A 76 -57.74 19.81 33.19
CA LYS A 76 -56.29 19.86 33.15
C LYS A 76 -55.74 19.53 34.53
N VAL A 77 -54.82 18.58 34.56
CA VAL A 77 -54.16 18.12 35.77
C VAL A 77 -53.25 19.22 36.30
N ASP A 78 -53.36 19.49 37.60
CA ASP A 78 -52.55 20.49 38.28
C ASP A 78 -51.08 20.05 38.43
N MET A 79 -50.24 20.89 39.03
CA MET A 79 -48.83 20.57 39.24
C MET A 79 -48.59 19.43 40.24
N MET A 80 -49.59 19.09 41.06
CA MET A 80 -49.55 17.98 42.01
C MET A 80 -50.02 16.67 41.38
N GLY A 81 -50.30 16.66 40.07
CA GLY A 81 -50.73 15.48 39.35
C GLY A 81 -52.18 15.11 39.63
N GLU A 82 -53.01 16.04 40.12
CA GLU A 82 -54.41 15.79 40.43
C GLU A 82 -55.36 16.68 39.63
N VAL A 83 -56.58 16.20 39.43
CA VAL A 83 -57.71 17.05 39.04
C VAL A 83 -58.97 16.59 39.75
N HIS A 84 -59.76 17.57 40.17
CA HIS A 84 -60.95 17.43 40.99
C HIS A 84 -62.13 18.14 40.32
N ASN A 85 -63.36 17.82 40.72
CA ASN A 85 -64.59 18.47 40.24
C ASN A 85 -64.77 18.46 38.70
N LEU A 86 -64.36 17.38 38.03
CA LEU A 86 -64.52 17.25 36.57
C LEU A 86 -65.99 17.12 36.15
N ILE A 87 -66.81 16.51 37.01
CA ILE A 87 -68.22 16.21 36.78
C ILE A 87 -68.94 16.49 38.11
N THR A 88 -70.16 17.01 38.05
CA THR A 88 -70.99 17.24 39.24
C THR A 88 -71.63 15.92 39.72
N GLU A 89 -72.03 15.85 40.99
CA GLU A 89 -72.65 14.63 41.55
C GLU A 89 -73.97 14.28 40.83
N GLU A 90 -74.71 15.28 40.37
CA GLU A 90 -75.97 15.12 39.62
C GLU A 90 -75.75 14.51 38.23
N GLU A 91 -74.62 14.81 37.59
CA GLU A 91 -74.25 14.34 36.25
C GLU A 91 -73.53 12.98 36.29
N PHE A 92 -72.98 12.59 37.45
CA PHE A 92 -72.23 11.36 37.62
C PHE A 92 -73.14 10.16 37.92
N THR A 93 -73.93 9.78 36.93
CA THR A 93 -74.84 8.63 37.02
C THR A 93 -74.12 7.29 36.78
N PRO A 94 -74.63 6.14 37.25
CA PRO A 94 -74.07 4.83 36.94
C PRO A 94 -73.91 4.59 35.43
N GLY A 95 -72.77 4.06 35.01
CA GLY A 95 -72.43 3.89 33.59
C GLY A 95 -70.94 3.66 33.35
N VAL A 96 -70.56 3.45 32.09
CA VAL A 96 -69.15 3.33 31.68
C VAL A 96 -68.62 4.69 31.30
N TYR A 97 -67.48 5.06 31.88
CA TYR A 97 -66.77 6.30 31.64
C TYR A 97 -65.41 6.01 31.03
N ARG A 98 -64.92 6.89 30.15
CA ARG A 98 -63.55 6.85 29.64
C ARG A 98 -62.86 8.17 29.90
N VAL A 99 -61.66 8.14 30.46
CA VAL A 99 -60.81 9.33 30.62
C VAL A 99 -59.66 9.21 29.63
N GLU A 100 -59.55 10.15 28.70
CA GLU A 100 -58.48 10.23 27.71
C GLU A 100 -57.48 11.31 28.11
N PHE A 101 -56.19 10.98 28.11
CA PHE A 101 -55.08 11.85 28.50
C PHE A 101 -54.23 12.23 27.30
N ASP A 102 -53.94 13.53 27.13
CA ASP A 102 -52.98 14.03 26.15
C ASP A 102 -51.53 13.80 26.63
N THR A 103 -51.10 12.54 26.58
CA THR A 103 -49.74 12.13 26.94
C THR A 103 -48.71 12.58 25.91
N LYS A 104 -49.11 12.86 24.66
CA LYS A 104 -48.23 13.36 23.59
C LYS A 104 -47.68 14.74 23.93
N ALA A 105 -48.54 15.67 24.34
CA ALA A 105 -48.11 17.00 24.74
C ALA A 105 -47.17 16.95 25.95
N TYR A 106 -47.49 16.11 26.95
CA TYR A 106 -46.67 15.89 28.13
C TYR A 106 -45.25 15.40 27.78
N TRP A 107 -45.11 14.31 27.03
CA TRP A 107 -43.78 13.77 26.68
C TRP A 107 -42.98 14.70 25.76
N LYS A 108 -43.65 15.44 24.87
CA LYS A 108 -43.02 16.44 24.03
C LYS A 108 -42.44 17.59 24.86
N ALA A 109 -43.17 18.08 25.86
CA ALA A 109 -42.68 19.10 26.78
C ALA A 109 -41.45 18.61 27.58
N GLU A 110 -41.39 17.31 27.86
CA GLU A 110 -40.30 16.63 28.56
C GLU A 110 -39.11 16.23 27.66
N GLY A 111 -39.11 16.63 26.38
CA GLY A 111 -38.02 16.36 25.44
C GLY A 111 -37.87 14.88 25.06
N ARG A 112 -38.92 14.07 25.25
CA ARG A 112 -38.93 12.63 24.92
C ARG A 112 -39.89 12.35 23.77
N THR A 113 -39.58 11.32 22.98
CA THR A 113 -40.51 10.81 21.98
C THR A 113 -41.65 10.06 22.69
N PRO A 114 -42.92 10.48 22.54
CA PRO A 114 -44.06 9.84 23.19
C PRO A 114 -44.18 8.38 22.75
N PHE A 115 -44.45 7.48 23.70
CA PHE A 115 -44.65 6.06 23.43
C PHE A 115 -46.08 5.77 22.90
N HIS A 116 -47.07 6.54 23.38
CA HIS A 116 -48.45 6.57 22.87
C HIS A 116 -48.88 8.01 22.59
N GLN A 117 -49.77 8.23 21.62
CA GLN A 117 -50.27 9.56 21.31
C GLN A 117 -51.40 10.01 22.26
N VAL A 118 -52.20 9.06 22.73
CA VAL A 118 -53.26 9.21 23.72
C VAL A 118 -53.15 8.00 24.65
N ALA A 119 -53.40 8.20 25.94
CA ALA A 119 -53.64 7.10 26.87
C ALA A 119 -55.06 7.24 27.39
N ASP A 120 -55.81 6.16 27.44
CA ASP A 120 -57.20 6.16 27.88
C ASP A 120 -57.42 5.16 29.03
N MET A 121 -58.38 5.46 29.89
CA MET A 121 -58.80 4.62 31.00
C MET A 121 -60.32 4.51 31.00
N GLU A 122 -60.85 3.29 30.85
CA GLU A 122 -62.29 3.02 30.96
C GLU A 122 -62.64 2.51 32.37
N THR A 123 -63.71 3.05 32.96
CA THR A 123 -64.16 2.73 34.32
C THR A 123 -65.67 2.57 34.38
N LEU A 124 -66.17 1.55 35.08
CA LEU A 124 -67.60 1.39 35.35
C LEU A 124 -67.93 2.04 36.70
N HIS A 125 -68.79 3.06 36.69
CA HIS A 125 -69.37 3.60 37.91
C HIS A 125 -70.64 2.80 38.27
N THR A 126 -70.68 2.26 39.48
CA THR A 126 -71.85 1.62 40.07
C THR A 126 -72.09 2.25 41.45
N ASN A 127 -73.34 2.25 41.95
CA ASN A 127 -73.71 2.82 43.25
C ASN A 127 -73.06 2.11 44.47
N ALA A 128 -72.07 1.23 44.26
CA ALA A 128 -71.33 0.53 45.28
C ALA A 128 -69.85 0.97 45.27
N VAL A 129 -69.41 1.55 46.38
CA VAL A 129 -68.03 1.79 46.87
C VAL A 129 -66.89 1.73 45.82
N SER A 130 -66.27 2.88 45.58
CA SER A 130 -65.11 3.13 44.72
C SER A 130 -64.03 2.04 44.77
N THR A 131 -63.89 1.27 43.69
CA THR A 131 -62.78 0.31 43.51
C THR A 131 -61.75 0.91 42.55
N SER A 132 -60.58 1.29 43.08
CA SER A 132 -59.42 1.78 42.29
C SER A 132 -58.79 0.64 41.49
N MET A 133 -58.85 0.69 40.15
CA MET A 133 -58.22 -0.27 39.24
C MET A 133 -57.00 0.34 38.54
N THR A 134 -55.82 0.22 39.16
CA THR A 134 -54.53 0.70 38.62
C THR A 134 -53.66 -0.42 38.01
N SER A 135 -54.14 -1.67 37.93
CA SER A 135 -53.24 -2.84 37.74
C SER A 135 -53.09 -3.39 36.31
N SER A 136 -54.12 -3.36 35.44
CA SER A 136 -54.04 -4.08 34.15
C SER A 136 -53.26 -3.36 33.04
N PHE A 137 -53.40 -2.03 32.91
CA PHE A 137 -52.78 -1.29 31.80
C PHE A 137 -51.26 -1.11 31.96
N ALA A 138 -50.79 -0.94 33.21
CA ALA A 138 -49.38 -0.87 33.53
C ALA A 138 -48.65 -2.19 33.18
N ALA A 139 -49.25 -3.34 33.47
CA ALA A 139 -48.66 -4.65 33.21
C ALA A 139 -48.44 -4.92 31.72
N GLN A 140 -49.38 -4.51 30.85
CA GLN A 140 -49.33 -4.77 29.42
C GLN A 140 -48.31 -3.86 28.69
N SER A 141 -48.21 -2.59 29.09
CA SER A 141 -47.14 -1.68 28.63
C SER A 141 -45.75 -2.11 29.11
N GLN A 142 -45.62 -2.59 30.36
CA GLN A 142 -44.34 -3.12 30.87
C GLN A 142 -43.87 -4.34 30.05
N LEU A 143 -44.79 -5.23 29.67
CA LEU A 143 -44.46 -6.45 28.93
C LEU A 143 -43.95 -6.14 27.50
N GLN A 144 -44.59 -5.19 26.80
CA GLN A 144 -44.12 -4.73 25.48
C GLN A 144 -42.75 -4.07 25.55
N ALA A 145 -42.52 -3.20 26.54
CA ALA A 145 -41.22 -2.56 26.75
C ALA A 145 -40.11 -3.59 27.06
N ASN A 146 -40.40 -4.60 27.89
CA ASN A 146 -39.46 -5.66 28.21
C ASN A 146 -39.10 -6.53 26.99
N ASN A 147 -40.09 -6.90 26.16
CA ASN A 147 -39.85 -7.67 24.94
C ASN A 147 -38.98 -6.91 23.92
N GLN A 148 -39.22 -5.60 23.77
CA GLN A 148 -38.45 -4.74 22.87
C GLN A 148 -37.01 -4.54 23.36
N CYS A 149 -36.82 -4.40 24.67
CA CYS A 149 -35.50 -4.34 25.31
C CYS A 149 -34.71 -5.65 25.11
N CYS A 150 -35.35 -6.80 25.31
CA CYS A 150 -34.75 -8.12 25.05
C CYS A 150 -34.30 -8.27 23.60
N HIS A 151 -35.13 -7.87 22.62
CA HIS A 151 -34.76 -7.90 21.20
C HIS A 151 -33.54 -7.00 20.90
N PHE A 152 -33.49 -5.78 21.43
CA PHE A 152 -32.37 -4.87 21.24
C PHE A 152 -31.06 -5.39 21.86
N LEU A 153 -31.12 -5.94 23.08
CA LEU A 153 -29.95 -6.54 23.75
C LEU A 153 -29.42 -7.76 22.98
N HIS A 154 -30.30 -8.63 22.47
CA HIS A 154 -29.89 -9.76 21.62
C HIS A 154 -29.26 -9.29 20.31
N LYS A 155 -29.85 -8.28 19.63
CA LYS A 155 -29.29 -7.69 18.42
C LYS A 155 -27.91 -7.07 18.68
N SER A 156 -27.75 -6.35 19.79
CA SER A 156 -26.47 -5.75 20.20
C SER A 156 -25.41 -6.82 20.49
N ARG A 157 -25.75 -7.87 21.25
CA ARG A 157 -24.85 -9.02 21.50
C ARG A 157 -24.44 -9.74 20.23
N ARG A 158 -25.37 -9.96 19.29
CA ARG A 158 -25.06 -10.57 17.98
C ARG A 158 -24.09 -9.70 17.17
N LYS A 159 -24.34 -8.38 17.10
CA LYS A 159 -23.43 -7.44 16.43
C LYS A 159 -22.05 -7.39 17.10
N LYS A 160 -21.98 -7.42 18.43
CA LYS A 160 -20.71 -7.47 19.17
C LYS A 160 -19.91 -8.73 18.85
N LYS A 161 -20.54 -9.92 18.89
CA LYS A 161 -19.88 -11.17 18.49
C LYS A 161 -19.41 -11.14 17.03
N HIS A 162 -20.19 -10.56 16.13
CA HIS A 162 -19.79 -10.40 14.73
C HIS A 162 -18.55 -9.51 14.60
N LEU A 163 -18.51 -8.36 15.29
CA LEU A 163 -17.34 -7.47 15.29
C LEU A 163 -16.10 -8.16 15.88
N GLU A 164 -16.24 -8.93 16.95
CA GLU A 164 -15.14 -9.70 17.53
C GLU A 164 -14.59 -10.74 16.54
N GLN A 165 -15.44 -11.37 15.74
CA GLN A 165 -15.00 -12.27 14.68
C GLN A 165 -14.30 -11.51 13.55
N THR A 166 -14.88 -10.42 13.05
CA THR A 166 -14.26 -9.59 12.01
C THR A 166 -12.90 -9.04 12.46
N GLN A 167 -12.77 -8.66 13.74
CA GLN A 167 -11.50 -8.23 14.31
C GLN A 167 -10.46 -9.35 14.27
N ARG A 168 -10.82 -10.59 14.64
CA ARG A 168 -9.91 -11.74 14.54
C ARG A 168 -9.49 -12.00 13.09
N ASP A 169 -10.44 -11.95 12.15
CA ASP A 169 -10.15 -12.14 10.72
C ASP A 169 -9.18 -11.06 10.20
N PHE A 170 -9.35 -9.81 10.63
CA PHE A 170 -8.41 -8.73 10.27
C PHE A 170 -7.03 -8.94 10.88
N GLN A 171 -6.94 -9.37 12.14
CA GLN A 171 -5.64 -9.66 12.77
C GLN A 171 -4.89 -10.79 12.04
N GLN A 172 -5.58 -11.87 11.65
CA GLN A 172 -4.97 -12.94 10.87
C GLN A 172 -4.49 -12.46 9.50
N ARG A 173 -5.30 -11.65 8.80
CA ARG A 173 -4.92 -11.08 7.50
C ARG A 173 -3.73 -10.12 7.60
N ILE A 174 -3.64 -9.34 8.68
CA ILE A 174 -2.50 -8.45 8.93
C ILE A 174 -1.23 -9.29 9.09
N GLN A 175 -1.24 -10.29 9.97
CA GLN A 175 -0.08 -11.16 10.19
C GLN A 175 0.36 -11.88 8.92
N LEU A 176 -0.58 -12.38 8.11
CA LEU A 176 -0.27 -13.01 6.83
C LEU A 176 0.37 -12.01 5.86
N ARG A 177 -0.18 -10.81 5.72
CA ARG A 177 0.40 -9.79 4.82
C ARG A 177 1.73 -9.24 5.30
N GLU A 178 1.97 -9.17 6.61
CA GLU A 178 3.28 -8.85 7.17
C GLU A 178 4.32 -9.91 6.81
N LYS A 179 3.94 -11.19 6.85
CA LYS A 179 4.79 -12.30 6.41
C LYS A 179 5.08 -12.23 4.91
N ASP A 180 4.05 -12.08 4.07
CA ASP A 180 4.20 -11.93 2.61
C ASP A 180 5.15 -10.77 2.26
N LEU A 181 5.01 -9.64 2.97
CA LEU A 181 5.83 -8.46 2.77
C LEU A 181 7.30 -8.70 3.17
N GLN A 182 7.54 -9.49 4.21
CA GLN A 182 8.91 -9.87 4.60
C GLN A 182 9.54 -10.81 3.57
N GLU A 183 8.80 -11.80 3.06
CA GLU A 183 9.25 -12.70 2.00
C GLU A 183 9.58 -11.91 0.72
N LEU A 184 8.70 -10.99 0.30
CA LEU A 184 8.93 -10.11 -0.85
C LEU A 184 10.18 -9.23 -0.67
N ARG A 185 10.42 -8.71 0.54
CA ARG A 185 11.65 -7.94 0.83
C ARG A 185 12.90 -8.77 0.59
N GLU A 186 12.91 -10.03 1.00
CA GLU A 186 14.05 -10.92 0.75
C GLU A 186 14.22 -11.25 -0.74
N VAL A 187 13.12 -11.53 -1.46
CA VAL A 187 13.16 -11.72 -2.92
C VAL A 187 13.73 -10.49 -3.65
N VAL A 188 13.33 -9.28 -3.25
CA VAL A 188 13.88 -8.04 -3.83
C VAL A 188 15.37 -7.90 -3.54
N LYS A 189 15.82 -8.24 -2.32
CA LYS A 189 17.26 -8.20 -1.98
C LYS A 189 18.07 -9.21 -2.80
N THR A 190 17.58 -10.44 -2.93
CA THR A 190 18.28 -11.49 -3.70
C THR A 190 18.33 -11.13 -5.17
N HIS A 191 17.25 -10.62 -5.75
CA HIS A 191 17.22 -10.13 -7.14
C HIS A 191 18.22 -8.99 -7.36
N LYS A 192 18.27 -8.00 -6.45
CA LYS A 192 19.26 -6.90 -6.52
C LYS A 192 20.70 -7.42 -6.49
N ARG A 193 21.00 -8.38 -5.61
CA ARG A 193 22.34 -8.99 -5.53
C ARG A 193 22.67 -9.74 -6.82
N SER A 194 21.75 -10.54 -7.33
CA SER A 194 21.93 -11.29 -8.58
C SER A 194 22.18 -10.36 -9.77
N ALA A 195 21.42 -9.26 -9.89
CA ALA A 195 21.66 -8.26 -10.93
C ALA A 195 23.06 -7.63 -10.82
N LYS A 196 23.52 -7.32 -9.60
CA LYS A 196 24.86 -6.78 -9.36
C LYS A 196 25.95 -7.79 -9.74
N GLU A 197 25.79 -9.05 -9.37
CA GLU A 197 26.73 -10.13 -9.72
C GLU A 197 26.81 -10.32 -11.24
N ALA A 198 25.67 -10.31 -11.94
CA ALA A 198 25.63 -10.41 -13.39
C ALA A 198 26.34 -9.23 -14.08
N VAL A 199 26.19 -8.00 -13.57
CA VAL A 199 26.93 -6.83 -14.07
C VAL A 199 28.43 -7.00 -13.86
N GLN A 200 28.87 -7.38 -12.66
CA GLN A 200 30.29 -7.57 -12.36
C GLN A 200 30.93 -8.67 -13.21
N ASP A 201 30.24 -9.79 -13.41
CA ASP A 201 30.71 -10.87 -14.28
C ASP A 201 30.82 -10.40 -15.74
N THR A 202 29.83 -9.65 -16.20
CA THR A 202 29.85 -9.04 -17.54
C THR A 202 31.04 -8.10 -17.71
N GLU A 203 31.27 -7.18 -16.77
CA GLU A 203 32.42 -6.25 -16.79
C GLU A 203 33.76 -6.99 -16.79
N ARG A 204 33.87 -8.06 -15.99
CA ARG A 204 35.07 -8.91 -15.96
C ARG A 204 35.32 -9.56 -17.31
N ASN A 205 34.31 -10.18 -17.91
CA ASN A 205 34.43 -10.87 -19.20
C ASN A 205 34.84 -9.89 -20.31
N PHE A 206 34.24 -8.69 -20.37
CA PHE A 206 34.66 -7.67 -21.33
C PHE A 206 36.09 -7.17 -21.09
N THR A 207 36.53 -7.07 -19.83
CA THR A 207 37.92 -6.73 -19.50
C THR A 207 38.91 -7.78 -20.02
N GLU A 208 38.60 -9.06 -19.86
CA GLU A 208 39.42 -10.16 -20.39
C GLU A 208 39.48 -10.14 -21.93
N LEU A 209 38.36 -9.85 -22.60
CA LEU A 209 38.30 -9.68 -24.05
C LEU A 209 39.15 -8.50 -24.54
N MET A 210 39.11 -7.35 -23.86
CA MET A 210 39.95 -6.20 -24.21
C MET A 210 41.43 -6.54 -24.12
N ARG A 211 41.85 -7.20 -23.04
CA ARG A 211 43.25 -7.66 -22.87
C ARG A 211 43.68 -8.63 -23.97
N LEU A 212 42.81 -9.54 -24.39
CA LEU A 212 43.09 -10.45 -25.50
C LEU A 212 43.31 -9.69 -26.81
N ILE A 213 42.45 -8.72 -27.13
CA ILE A 213 42.57 -7.89 -28.34
C ILE A 213 43.86 -7.06 -28.31
N GLU A 214 44.20 -6.47 -27.16
CA GLU A 214 45.44 -5.71 -26.98
C GLU A 214 46.69 -6.59 -27.17
N ARG A 215 46.67 -7.82 -26.62
CA ARG A 215 47.74 -8.80 -26.82
C ARG A 215 47.89 -9.15 -28.29
N ASN A 216 46.80 -9.50 -28.97
CA ASN A 216 46.82 -9.85 -30.40
C ASN A 216 47.31 -8.67 -31.26
N ARG A 217 46.89 -7.43 -30.93
CA ARG A 217 47.41 -6.22 -31.59
C ARG A 217 48.92 -6.13 -31.48
N SER A 218 49.44 -6.36 -30.27
CA SER A 218 50.87 -6.27 -29.98
C SER A 218 51.65 -7.36 -30.73
N GLU A 219 51.12 -8.58 -30.77
CA GLU A 219 51.71 -9.71 -31.50
C GLU A 219 51.77 -9.45 -33.01
N VAL A 220 50.67 -9.03 -33.64
CA VAL A 220 50.66 -8.68 -35.07
C VAL A 220 51.62 -7.53 -35.38
N THR A 221 51.66 -6.51 -34.52
CA THR A 221 52.57 -5.37 -34.69
C THR A 221 54.02 -5.83 -34.60
N GLN A 222 54.34 -6.69 -33.63
CA GLN A 222 55.70 -7.20 -33.44
C GLN A 222 56.16 -8.05 -34.64
N LEU A 223 55.29 -8.93 -35.16
CA LEU A 223 55.59 -9.73 -36.36
C LEU A 223 55.94 -8.85 -37.57
N ILE A 224 55.21 -7.74 -37.77
CA ILE A 224 55.51 -6.78 -38.84
C ILE A 224 56.89 -6.15 -38.63
N ARG A 225 57.19 -5.69 -37.40
CA ARG A 225 58.46 -5.03 -37.06
C ARG A 225 59.65 -5.98 -37.15
N ASP A 226 59.50 -7.21 -36.71
CA ASP A 226 60.55 -8.23 -36.78
C ASP A 226 60.86 -8.57 -38.24
N GLN A 227 59.83 -8.72 -39.08
CA GLN A 227 60.00 -8.97 -40.50
C GLN A 227 60.62 -7.78 -41.24
N GLU A 228 60.18 -6.55 -40.92
CA GLU A 228 60.76 -5.31 -41.43
C GLU A 228 62.25 -5.23 -41.08
N LYS A 229 62.60 -5.39 -39.80
CA LYS A 229 63.98 -5.36 -39.32
C LYS A 229 64.83 -6.42 -40.01
N ALA A 230 64.34 -7.65 -40.11
CA ALA A 230 65.08 -8.73 -40.77
C ALA A 230 65.29 -8.47 -42.26
N ALA A 231 64.28 -7.92 -42.96
CA ALA A 231 64.40 -7.56 -44.37
C ALA A 231 65.38 -6.41 -44.59
N VAL A 232 65.32 -5.37 -43.76
CA VAL A 232 66.24 -4.23 -43.81
C VAL A 232 67.67 -4.66 -43.52
N SER A 233 67.93 -5.44 -42.48
CA SER A 233 69.29 -5.91 -42.16
C SER A 233 69.90 -6.74 -43.30
N ARG A 234 69.11 -7.58 -43.98
CA ARG A 234 69.60 -8.30 -45.17
C ARG A 234 69.94 -7.35 -46.33
N ALA A 235 69.12 -6.33 -46.55
CA ALA A 235 69.38 -5.34 -47.60
C ALA A 235 70.62 -4.49 -47.29
N GLU A 236 70.80 -4.04 -46.05
CA GLU A 236 71.97 -3.29 -45.59
C GLU A 236 73.27 -4.09 -45.74
N GLU A 237 73.25 -5.39 -45.46
CA GLU A 237 74.40 -6.27 -45.67
C GLU A 237 74.79 -6.35 -47.17
N HIS A 238 73.80 -6.53 -48.05
CA HIS A 238 74.05 -6.50 -49.50
C HIS A 238 74.53 -5.13 -49.99
N MET A 239 73.99 -4.03 -49.45
CA MET A 239 74.45 -2.68 -49.78
C MET A 239 75.93 -2.51 -49.43
N LYS A 240 76.34 -2.93 -48.23
CA LYS A 240 77.74 -2.85 -47.79
C LYS A 240 78.67 -3.69 -48.67
N GLN A 241 78.22 -4.88 -49.10
CA GLN A 241 78.97 -5.71 -50.04
C GLN A 241 79.16 -5.02 -51.39
N LEU A 242 78.11 -4.40 -51.93
CA LEU A 242 78.16 -3.65 -53.18
C LEU A 242 79.05 -2.40 -53.08
N GLU A 243 78.97 -1.65 -51.98
CA GLU A 243 79.85 -0.49 -51.72
C GLU A 243 81.33 -0.90 -51.74
N GLN A 244 81.67 -1.99 -51.05
CA GLN A 244 83.03 -2.54 -51.03
C GLN A 244 83.49 -2.98 -52.43
N GLU A 245 82.63 -3.67 -53.19
CA GLU A 245 82.94 -4.10 -54.55
C GLU A 245 83.18 -2.90 -55.49
N ILE A 246 82.36 -1.85 -55.38
CA ILE A 246 82.53 -0.62 -56.15
C ILE A 246 83.87 0.05 -55.83
N ASP A 247 84.24 0.13 -54.55
CA ASP A 247 85.51 0.76 -54.14
C ASP A 247 86.73 -0.07 -54.57
N ASP A 248 86.66 -1.40 -54.50
CA ASP A 248 87.70 -2.30 -55.01
C ASP A 248 87.86 -2.25 -56.54
N LEU A 249 86.75 -2.05 -57.26
CA LEU A 249 86.75 -1.82 -58.71
C LEU A 249 87.34 -0.46 -59.05
N ARG A 250 86.92 0.62 -58.36
CA ARG A 250 87.48 1.96 -58.53
C ARG A 250 88.99 1.99 -58.27
N ARG A 251 89.48 1.31 -57.23
CA ARG A 251 90.93 1.21 -56.96
C ARG A 251 91.65 0.59 -58.16
N ARG A 252 91.18 -0.56 -58.66
CA ARG A 252 91.82 -1.24 -59.80
C ARG A 252 91.73 -0.46 -61.10
N ASP A 253 90.63 0.26 -61.33
CA ASP A 253 90.49 1.18 -62.46
C ASP A 253 91.58 2.26 -62.43
N THR A 254 91.86 2.85 -61.27
CA THR A 254 92.96 3.83 -61.14
C THR A 254 94.36 3.21 -61.29
N GLU A 255 94.56 1.95 -60.91
CA GLU A 255 95.81 1.21 -61.15
C GLU A 255 96.02 0.92 -62.64
N LEU A 256 94.96 0.52 -63.33
CA LEU A 256 94.95 0.31 -64.78
C LEU A 256 95.28 1.61 -65.54
N GLU A 257 94.66 2.73 -65.19
CA GLU A 257 94.97 4.04 -65.80
C GLU A 257 96.45 4.42 -65.64
N LYS A 258 97.05 4.18 -64.48
CA LYS A 258 98.49 4.41 -64.26
C LYS A 258 99.37 3.49 -65.10
N LEU A 259 99.02 2.22 -65.22
CA LEU A 259 99.75 1.25 -66.05
C LEU A 259 99.67 1.62 -67.54
N LEU A 260 98.53 2.11 -68.02
CA LEU A 260 98.36 2.57 -69.40
C LEU A 260 99.22 3.80 -69.73
N GLN A 261 99.55 4.63 -68.73
CA GLN A 261 100.39 5.82 -68.88
C GLN A 261 101.89 5.54 -68.69
N THR A 262 102.29 4.30 -68.42
CA THR A 262 103.69 3.94 -68.11
C THR A 262 104.50 3.65 -69.38
N ASP A 263 105.66 4.30 -69.53
CA ASP A 263 106.61 4.05 -70.64
C ASP A 263 107.53 2.82 -70.42
N ASP A 264 107.54 2.24 -69.21
CA ASP A 264 108.28 1.00 -68.90
C ASP A 264 107.49 -0.24 -69.39
N HIS A 265 107.82 -0.68 -70.59
CA HIS A 265 107.18 -1.83 -71.24
C HIS A 265 107.40 -3.16 -70.49
N ILE A 266 108.46 -3.31 -69.68
CA ILE A 266 108.70 -4.53 -68.91
C ILE A 266 107.75 -4.56 -67.70
N HIS A 267 107.65 -3.44 -66.96
CA HIS A 267 106.72 -3.31 -65.86
C HIS A 267 105.26 -3.47 -66.30
N PHE A 268 104.90 -2.89 -67.45
CA PHE A 268 103.59 -3.06 -68.08
C PHE A 268 103.26 -4.54 -68.31
N LEU A 269 104.14 -5.27 -69.01
CA LEU A 269 103.92 -6.69 -69.32
C LEU A 269 103.82 -7.57 -68.06
N LEU A 270 104.58 -7.28 -67.00
CA LEU A 270 104.51 -8.02 -65.74
C LEU A 270 103.25 -7.71 -64.92
N SER A 271 102.70 -6.49 -65.02
CA SER A 271 101.60 -6.03 -64.17
C SER A 271 100.20 -6.27 -64.78
N VAL A 272 100.07 -6.33 -66.11
CA VAL A 272 98.81 -6.59 -66.83
C VAL A 272 98.14 -7.90 -66.37
N GLU A 273 98.94 -8.93 -66.11
CA GLU A 273 98.46 -10.25 -65.70
C GLU A 273 97.83 -10.25 -64.30
N SER A 274 98.29 -9.34 -63.42
CA SER A 274 97.75 -9.17 -62.06
C SER A 274 96.48 -8.31 -62.03
N CYS A 275 96.36 -7.33 -62.93
CA CYS A 275 95.20 -6.42 -62.97
C CYS A 275 93.98 -6.98 -63.71
N SER A 276 94.16 -8.00 -64.55
CA SER A 276 93.11 -8.53 -65.43
C SER A 276 92.12 -9.50 -64.74
N VAL A 277 92.38 -9.91 -63.50
CA VAL A 277 91.53 -10.86 -62.76
C VAL A 277 90.44 -10.10 -61.97
N PRO A 278 89.14 -10.32 -62.26
CA PRO A 278 88.06 -9.77 -61.44
C PRO A 278 88.14 -10.29 -60.01
N PRO A 279 87.69 -9.52 -59.00
CA PRO A 279 87.59 -10.07 -57.65
C PRO A 279 86.53 -11.18 -57.67
N GLN A 280 86.60 -12.17 -56.78
CA GLN A 280 85.56 -13.20 -56.72
C GLN A 280 84.21 -12.54 -56.41
N THR A 281 83.35 -12.44 -57.43
CA THR A 281 81.97 -11.98 -57.27
C THR A 281 81.21 -13.09 -56.55
N MET A 282 80.94 -12.92 -55.25
CA MET A 282 80.02 -13.81 -54.56
C MET A 282 78.63 -13.54 -55.13
N TYR A 283 78.04 -14.55 -55.78
CA TYR A 283 76.76 -14.49 -56.49
C TYR A 283 75.71 -13.65 -55.73
N VAL A 284 75.44 -12.43 -56.20
CA VAL A 284 74.47 -11.53 -55.59
C VAL A 284 73.09 -11.82 -56.18
N PRO A 285 72.09 -12.27 -55.41
CA PRO A 285 70.74 -12.43 -55.90
C PRO A 285 70.18 -11.07 -56.34
N ARG A 286 69.67 -10.99 -57.57
CA ARG A 286 69.02 -9.78 -58.11
C ARG A 286 67.81 -9.45 -57.24
N ILE A 287 67.90 -8.40 -56.42
CA ILE A 287 66.79 -7.96 -55.56
C ILE A 287 65.63 -7.54 -56.47
N THR A 288 64.53 -8.28 -56.41
CA THR A 288 63.31 -7.95 -57.14
C THR A 288 62.54 -6.88 -56.35
N PRO A 289 62.14 -5.75 -56.96
CA PRO A 289 61.55 -4.61 -56.24
C PRO A 289 60.11 -4.80 -55.71
N ASP A 290 59.60 -6.03 -55.61
CA ASP A 290 58.19 -6.26 -55.29
C ASP A 290 57.88 -6.17 -53.78
N SER A 291 58.46 -5.16 -53.13
CA SER A 291 58.34 -4.91 -51.69
C SER A 291 57.03 -4.23 -51.27
N HIS A 292 56.28 -3.66 -52.23
CA HIS A 292 55.08 -2.88 -51.91
C HIS A 292 53.82 -3.71 -51.67
N LEU A 293 53.77 -4.98 -52.12
CA LEU A 293 52.57 -5.82 -52.03
C LEU A 293 52.51 -6.72 -50.78
N LEU A 294 53.59 -6.82 -49.99
CA LEU A 294 53.72 -7.85 -48.94
C LEU A 294 52.91 -7.58 -47.66
N TYR A 295 52.56 -6.32 -47.36
CA TYR A 295 51.85 -5.95 -46.14
C TYR A 295 50.37 -5.60 -46.35
N GLU A 296 49.92 -5.43 -47.59
CA GLU A 296 48.52 -5.12 -47.89
C GLU A 296 47.59 -6.26 -47.45
N ASP A 297 48.02 -7.51 -47.63
CA ASP A 297 47.27 -8.70 -47.23
C ASP A 297 47.16 -8.84 -45.71
N VAL A 298 48.16 -8.38 -44.96
CA VAL A 298 48.09 -8.27 -43.49
C VAL A 298 47.02 -7.26 -43.10
N GLY A 299 47.01 -6.08 -43.74
CA GLY A 299 45.98 -5.05 -43.54
C GLY A 299 44.56 -5.56 -43.86
N LYS A 300 44.38 -6.27 -44.98
CA LYS A 300 43.10 -6.90 -45.37
C LYS A 300 42.65 -7.94 -44.34
N SER A 301 43.57 -8.76 -43.84
CA SER A 301 43.29 -9.78 -42.83
C SER A 301 42.84 -9.18 -41.50
N VAL A 302 43.52 -8.12 -41.03
CA VAL A 302 43.13 -7.39 -39.81
C VAL A 302 41.77 -6.69 -39.99
N LEU A 303 41.50 -6.13 -41.18
CA LEU A 303 40.21 -5.53 -41.49
C LEU A 303 39.07 -6.57 -41.49
N LEU A 304 39.32 -7.78 -42.00
CA LEU A 304 38.37 -8.89 -41.95
C LEU A 304 38.10 -9.32 -40.51
N LEU A 305 39.13 -9.44 -39.67
CA LEU A 305 39.00 -9.73 -38.25
C LEU A 305 38.12 -8.68 -37.55
N LYS A 306 38.37 -7.39 -37.77
CA LYS A 306 37.56 -6.29 -37.25
C LYS A 306 36.08 -6.47 -37.59
N LYS A 307 35.77 -6.69 -38.88
CA LYS A 307 34.38 -6.86 -39.34
C LYS A 307 33.70 -8.06 -38.67
N ARG A 308 34.41 -9.17 -38.48
CA ARG A 308 33.87 -10.36 -37.80
C ARG A 308 33.56 -10.10 -36.34
N VAL A 309 34.48 -9.46 -35.61
CA VAL A 309 34.29 -9.11 -34.19
C VAL A 309 33.12 -8.14 -34.03
N GLU A 310 33.07 -7.08 -34.83
CA GLU A 310 31.96 -6.11 -34.79
C GLU A 310 30.59 -6.75 -35.09
N GLY A 311 30.54 -7.63 -36.11
CA GLY A 311 29.32 -8.36 -36.46
C GLY A 311 28.84 -9.27 -35.32
N PHE A 312 29.76 -10.04 -34.74
CA PHE A 312 29.47 -10.93 -33.62
C PHE A 312 28.99 -10.15 -32.39
N CYS A 313 29.66 -9.04 -32.04
CA CYS A 313 29.25 -8.18 -30.93
C CYS A 313 27.82 -7.65 -31.13
N LYS A 314 27.48 -7.17 -32.32
CA LYS A 314 26.12 -6.69 -32.63
C LYS A 314 25.07 -7.79 -32.44
N GLU A 315 25.35 -9.01 -32.89
CA GLU A 315 24.44 -10.14 -32.73
C GLU A 315 24.21 -10.48 -31.25
N VAL A 316 25.29 -10.63 -30.49
CA VAL A 316 25.21 -11.02 -29.07
C VAL A 316 24.55 -9.91 -28.24
N ILE A 317 24.94 -8.65 -28.44
CA ILE A 317 24.33 -7.51 -27.75
C ILE A 317 22.84 -7.43 -28.09
N GLY A 318 22.45 -7.63 -29.36
CA GLY A 318 21.05 -7.68 -29.76
C GLY A 318 20.25 -8.74 -29.01
N LYS A 319 20.80 -9.96 -28.85
CA LYS A 319 20.15 -11.03 -28.04
C LYS A 319 20.01 -10.63 -26.58
N ILE A 320 21.05 -10.05 -25.98
CA ILE A 320 21.03 -9.59 -24.58
C ILE A 320 19.99 -8.49 -24.38
N SER A 321 19.93 -7.51 -25.29
CA SER A 321 18.95 -6.42 -25.25
C SER A 321 17.51 -6.92 -25.33
N CYS A 322 17.27 -8.06 -25.99
CA CYS A 322 15.96 -8.72 -25.97
C CYS A 322 15.69 -9.47 -24.66
N THR A 323 16.68 -10.09 -24.03
CA THR A 323 16.48 -10.93 -22.83
C THR A 323 16.30 -10.12 -21.55
N VAL A 324 17.11 -9.07 -21.34
CA VAL A 324 17.13 -8.28 -20.09
C VAL A 324 15.76 -7.70 -19.69
N PRO A 325 14.93 -7.16 -20.61
CA PRO A 325 13.62 -6.60 -20.26
C PRO A 325 12.63 -7.59 -19.64
N TYR A 326 12.80 -8.90 -19.86
CA TYR A 326 11.88 -9.94 -19.35
C TYR A 326 12.24 -10.43 -17.95
N ILE A 327 13.31 -9.93 -17.34
CA ILE A 327 13.73 -10.33 -16.00
C ILE A 327 12.89 -9.54 -14.98
N GLU A 328 11.73 -10.08 -14.60
CA GLU A 328 10.81 -9.47 -13.64
C GLU A 328 10.82 -10.17 -12.27
N ILE A 329 10.58 -9.40 -11.20
CA ILE A 329 10.26 -9.95 -9.88
C ILE A 329 8.79 -10.35 -9.89
N ILE A 330 8.49 -11.55 -10.40
CA ILE A 330 7.14 -12.11 -10.32
C ILE A 330 6.95 -12.69 -8.91
N SER A 331 6.27 -11.95 -8.04
CA SER A 331 5.74 -12.52 -6.79
C SER A 331 4.29 -12.92 -7.00
N THR A 332 4.07 -14.13 -7.49
CA THR A 332 2.76 -14.79 -7.45
C THR A 332 2.50 -15.29 -6.04
N SER A 333 1.83 -14.49 -5.23
CA SER A 333 0.90 -15.03 -4.22
C SER A 333 -0.49 -14.44 -4.48
N GLU A 334 -1.04 -14.76 -5.65
CA GLU A 334 -2.47 -14.70 -5.93
C GLU A 334 -3.21 -15.88 -5.28
N GLU A 335 -2.97 -16.13 -4.00
CA GLU A 335 -3.96 -16.87 -3.21
C GLU A 335 -5.07 -15.90 -2.84
N ARG A 336 -6.14 -16.02 -3.63
CA ARG A 336 -7.43 -15.35 -3.49
C ARG A 336 -8.03 -15.69 -2.13
N ILE A 337 -7.62 -14.97 -1.08
CA ILE A 337 -8.31 -15.00 0.21
C ILE A 337 -9.72 -14.47 -0.06
N GLN A 338 -10.70 -15.36 -0.04
CA GLN A 338 -12.11 -15.03 -0.15
C GLN A 338 -12.45 -13.96 0.88
N SER A 339 -12.69 -12.74 0.40
CA SER A 339 -13.18 -11.64 1.22
C SER A 339 -14.55 -12.02 1.78
N PRO A 340 -14.81 -11.83 3.09
CA PRO A 340 -16.16 -11.95 3.63
C PRO A 340 -17.09 -11.00 2.88
N GLN A 341 -18.20 -11.56 2.40
CA GLN A 341 -19.26 -10.91 1.63
C GLN A 341 -19.61 -9.52 2.22
N LYS A 342 -19.71 -8.49 1.36
CA LYS A 342 -20.10 -7.12 1.74
C LYS A 342 -21.44 -7.16 2.49
N GLN A 343 -21.42 -7.14 3.82
CA GLN A 343 -22.58 -6.78 4.60
C GLN A 343 -22.66 -5.26 4.63
N SER A 344 -23.69 -4.74 3.95
CA SER A 344 -24.07 -3.34 3.93
C SER A 344 -24.25 -2.84 5.37
N TRP A 345 -23.27 -2.10 5.87
CA TRP A 345 -23.44 -1.29 7.07
C TRP A 345 -24.39 -0.14 6.71
N GLY A 346 -25.63 -0.21 7.19
CA GLY A 346 -26.62 0.84 6.98
C GLY A 346 -26.06 2.20 7.42
N THR A 347 -26.17 3.17 6.52
CA THR A 347 -25.75 4.56 6.68
C THR A 347 -26.29 5.14 8.00
N ILE A 348 -25.40 5.69 8.84
CA ILE A 348 -25.79 6.51 9.99
C ILE A 348 -26.34 7.84 9.46
N PRO A 349 -27.59 8.24 9.76
CA PRO A 349 -28.11 9.53 9.35
C PRO A 349 -27.32 10.65 10.06
N GLY A 350 -26.69 11.55 9.29
CA GLY A 350 -26.13 12.81 9.82
C GLY A 350 -24.63 13.06 9.68
N SER A 351 -23.87 12.30 8.89
CA SER A 351 -22.49 12.70 8.56
C SER A 351 -22.43 13.53 7.26
N PRO A 352 -21.75 14.70 7.24
CA PRO A 352 -21.64 15.52 6.04
C PRO A 352 -20.85 14.76 4.96
N SER A 353 -21.51 14.57 3.82
CA SER A 353 -20.90 14.04 2.61
C SER A 353 -19.86 15.01 2.04
N GLY A 354 -18.69 14.48 1.69
CA GLY A 354 -17.85 15.08 0.65
C GLY A 354 -16.41 15.34 1.03
N ARG A 355 -15.55 14.34 0.86
CA ARG A 355 -14.17 14.59 0.41
C ARG A 355 -13.86 13.58 -0.70
N PRO A 356 -13.46 14.01 -1.91
CA PRO A 356 -13.18 13.07 -2.99
C PRO A 356 -11.99 12.20 -2.61
N GLN A 357 -12.16 10.89 -2.76
CA GLN A 357 -11.09 9.91 -2.71
C GLN A 357 -10.16 10.21 -3.91
N LYS A 358 -9.08 10.96 -3.69
CA LYS A 358 -7.99 11.04 -4.67
C LYS A 358 -7.47 9.62 -4.89
N ALA A 359 -7.56 9.17 -6.13
CA ALA A 359 -6.90 7.99 -6.62
C ALA A 359 -5.43 8.02 -6.17
N TRP A 360 -5.00 6.98 -5.46
CA TRP A 360 -3.59 6.70 -5.28
C TRP A 360 -3.07 6.16 -6.62
N SER A 361 -2.78 7.08 -7.52
CA SER A 361 -1.99 6.84 -8.72
C SER A 361 -0.78 7.74 -8.62
N GLN A 362 0.22 7.30 -7.86
CA GLN A 362 1.57 7.82 -7.97
C GLN A 362 2.54 6.72 -7.57
N SER A 363 2.83 5.85 -8.53
CA SER A 363 4.15 5.23 -8.63
C SER A 363 5.16 6.38 -8.67
N ARG A 364 5.80 6.68 -7.54
CA ARG A 364 7.05 7.45 -7.56
C ARG A 364 8.09 6.53 -8.17
N SER A 365 8.39 6.78 -9.45
CA SER A 365 9.62 6.28 -10.06
C SER A 365 10.80 6.86 -9.28
N LEU A 366 11.52 6.01 -8.56
CA LEU A 366 12.90 6.31 -8.19
C LEU A 366 13.75 6.00 -9.43
N SER A 367 13.68 6.91 -10.39
CA SER A 367 14.58 6.96 -11.55
C SER A 367 15.42 8.23 -11.44
N ASP A 368 16.33 8.25 -10.47
CA ASP A 368 17.54 9.06 -10.55
C ASP A 368 18.65 8.17 -11.12
N SER A 369 18.59 7.91 -12.43
CA SER A 369 19.75 7.47 -13.19
C SER A 369 20.35 8.71 -13.83
N LYS A 370 21.38 9.25 -13.17
CA LYS A 370 22.13 10.42 -13.64
C LYS A 370 23.58 9.98 -13.88
N TYR A 371 23.98 10.11 -15.14
CA TYR A 371 25.35 10.17 -15.68
C TYR A 371 26.18 8.88 -15.76
N TRP A 372 26.31 8.37 -16.99
CA TRP A 372 27.58 7.84 -17.48
C TRP A 372 27.96 8.67 -18.71
N HIS A 373 28.96 9.54 -18.57
CA HIS A 373 29.68 10.13 -19.69
C HIS A 373 30.84 9.20 -20.03
N PHE A 374 30.85 8.70 -21.26
CA PHE A 374 32.04 8.19 -21.92
C PHE A 374 32.68 9.40 -22.61
N THR A 375 33.94 9.70 -22.30
CA THR A 375 34.79 10.59 -23.11
C THR A 375 35.88 9.75 -23.75
N GLU A 376 36.10 10.02 -25.03
CA GLU A 376 37.06 9.35 -25.94
C GLU A 376 38.51 9.37 -25.46
#